data_AF-A0A2P4ZAC6-F1
#
_entry.id   AF-A0A2P4ZAC6-F1
#
_cell.length_a   1.000
_cell.length_b   1.000
_cell.length_c   1.000
_cell.angle_alpha   90.00
_cell.angle_beta   90.00
_cell.angle_gamma   90.00
#
_symmetry.space_group_name_H-M   'P 1'
#
loop_
_entity.id
_entity.type
_entity.pdbx_description
1 polymer ?
#
loop_
_entity_poly.entity_id
_entity_poly.type
_entity_poly.pdbx_seq_one_letter_code
_entity_poly.pdbx_strand_id
1 'polypeptide(L)'
;MSPLAGAKQILRPRVVFSGIQPTGVPHLGNYVGALRQWVNLQREEKPSTKLIYSIVDLHAITVPQKPEVLKQRKREVLAALLAIGLDPERCTIFYQSPLTFLFTAPAQRIMSLTDPTSKMSKSHKAQRSRILITDTPEEIRSKIGSALTDSTPGVSYDPATRPGFSNLLEIYSVFDAEKRSPEQLAQVYADSSPKVFKEAVSDALIAGLHGIRDRYLDLSANESYLAMIEKEGARKAQIFGVN
;
A
#
# COMPACT_ATOMS: atom_id res chain seq x y z
N MET A 1 -49.26 10.34 -32.86
CA MET A 1 -47.92 10.87 -32.55
C MET A 1 -47.48 10.28 -31.22
N SER A 2 -46.47 9.42 -31.21
CA SER A 2 -45.89 8.86 -29.98
C SER A 2 -44.37 8.98 -30.05
N PRO A 3 -43.74 9.77 -29.17
CA PRO A 3 -42.35 9.60 -28.78
C PRO A 3 -42.30 9.11 -27.31
N LEU A 4 -41.36 8.33 -26.80
CA LEU A 4 -40.03 7.91 -27.22
C LEU A 4 -39.71 6.61 -26.48
N ALA A 5 -38.97 5.73 -27.16
CA ALA A 5 -38.35 4.55 -26.59
C ALA A 5 -37.49 4.91 -25.36
N GLY A 6 -37.66 4.15 -24.28
CA GLY A 6 -36.80 4.22 -23.11
C GLY A 6 -35.37 3.86 -23.49
N ALA A 7 -34.48 4.85 -23.49
CA ALA A 7 -33.05 4.62 -23.60
C ALA A 7 -32.61 3.72 -22.43
N LYS A 8 -32.30 2.45 -22.71
CA LYS A 8 -31.58 1.60 -21.76
C LYS A 8 -30.24 2.28 -21.49
N GLN A 9 -30.13 2.92 -20.33
CA GLN A 9 -28.87 3.47 -19.85
C GLN A 9 -27.88 2.30 -19.77
N ILE A 10 -26.90 2.27 -20.66
CA ILE A 10 -25.82 1.29 -20.64
C ILE A 10 -25.06 1.58 -19.35
N LEU A 11 -25.34 0.82 -18.29
CA LEU A 11 -24.62 0.92 -17.01
C LEU A 11 -23.18 0.55 -17.29
N ARG A 12 -22.32 1.56 -17.46
CA ARG A 12 -20.88 1.36 -17.62
C ARG A 12 -20.37 0.71 -16.33
N PRO A 13 -19.65 -0.41 -16.40
CA PRO A 13 -19.11 -1.04 -15.22
C PRO A 13 -18.20 -0.05 -14.50
N ARG A 14 -18.34 0.06 -13.17
CA ARG A 14 -17.47 0.91 -12.35
C ARG A 14 -16.01 0.47 -12.56
N VAL A 15 -15.12 1.44 -12.71
CA VAL A 15 -13.67 1.19 -12.85
C VAL A 15 -12.96 1.86 -11.69
N VAL A 16 -12.12 1.09 -11.00
CA VAL A 16 -11.16 1.60 -10.03
C VAL A 16 -9.77 1.48 -10.65
N PHE A 17 -9.08 2.61 -10.76
CA PHE A 17 -7.71 2.69 -11.24
C PHE A 17 -6.82 3.29 -10.15
N SER A 18 -5.69 2.64 -9.86
CA SER A 18 -4.69 3.20 -8.93
C SER A 18 -3.28 2.77 -9.34
N GLY A 19 -2.27 3.53 -8.90
CA GLY A 19 -0.89 3.32 -9.32
C GLY A 19 0.11 3.40 -8.17
N ILE A 20 1.15 2.57 -8.22
CA ILE A 20 2.27 2.56 -7.27
C ILE A 20 3.60 2.68 -8.01
N GLN A 21 4.46 3.58 -7.54
CA GLN A 21 5.82 3.72 -8.08
C GLN A 21 6.71 2.55 -7.65
N PRO A 22 7.56 2.01 -8.54
CA PRO A 22 8.47 0.93 -8.19
C PRO A 22 9.68 1.48 -7.42
N THR A 23 9.50 1.72 -6.12
CA THR A 23 10.56 2.19 -5.21
C THR A 23 11.26 1.06 -4.43
N GLY A 24 10.99 -0.20 -4.80
CA GLY A 24 11.37 -1.40 -4.07
C GLY A 24 10.23 -1.89 -3.18
N VAL A 25 10.51 -2.77 -2.22
CA VAL A 25 9.50 -3.33 -1.31
C VAL A 25 8.69 -2.21 -0.62
N PRO A 26 7.35 -2.25 -0.67
CA PRO A 26 6.50 -1.27 0.00
C PRO A 26 6.73 -1.23 1.52
N HIS A 27 6.61 -0.04 2.09
CA HIS A 27 6.65 0.14 3.54
C HIS A 27 5.23 0.21 4.13
N LEU A 28 5.13 0.17 5.46
CA LEU A 28 3.88 0.16 6.21
C LEU A 28 2.95 1.32 5.82
N GLY A 29 3.48 2.54 5.66
CA GLY A 29 2.70 3.67 5.16
C GLY A 29 2.05 3.46 3.78
N ASN A 30 2.68 2.74 2.85
CA ASN A 30 2.04 2.39 1.58
C ASN A 30 0.91 1.36 1.80
N TYR A 31 1.17 0.39 2.68
CA TYR A 31 0.23 -0.66 3.00
C TYR A 31 -1.06 -0.11 3.61
N VAL A 32 -0.94 0.70 4.66
CA VAL A 32 -2.06 1.33 5.35
C VAL A 32 -2.76 2.35 4.46
N GLY A 33 -2.00 3.18 3.73
CA GLY A 33 -2.56 4.28 2.95
C GLY A 33 -3.30 3.87 1.68
N ALA A 34 -2.96 2.73 1.07
CA ALA A 34 -3.57 2.31 -0.20
C ALA A 34 -3.68 0.80 -0.39
N LEU A 35 -2.61 0.04 -0.14
CA LEU A 35 -2.56 -1.35 -0.61
C LEU A 35 -3.55 -2.28 0.10
N ARG A 36 -3.76 -2.09 1.41
CA ARG A 36 -4.80 -2.81 2.15
C ARG A 36 -6.19 -2.55 1.56
N GLN A 37 -6.47 -1.30 1.16
CA GLN A 37 -7.74 -0.96 0.54
C GLN A 37 -7.89 -1.61 -0.84
N TRP A 38 -6.82 -1.76 -1.61
CA TRP A 38 -6.88 -2.48 -2.89
C TRP A 38 -7.30 -3.94 -2.69
N VAL A 39 -6.75 -4.61 -1.67
CA VAL A 39 -7.13 -5.97 -1.31
C VAL A 39 -8.60 -6.04 -0.85
N ASN A 40 -9.08 -5.08 -0.07
CA ASN A 40 -10.47 -5.02 0.37
C ASN A 40 -11.44 -4.80 -0.79
N LEU A 41 -11.13 -3.87 -1.70
CA LEU A 41 -11.94 -3.60 -2.89
C LEU A 41 -12.12 -4.84 -3.75
N GLN A 42 -11.10 -5.70 -3.86
CA GLN A 42 -11.22 -6.97 -4.58
C GLN A 42 -12.29 -7.91 -3.98
N ARG A 43 -12.50 -7.84 -2.67
CA ARG A 43 -13.43 -8.70 -1.91
C ARG A 43 -14.85 -8.11 -1.87
N GLU A 44 -14.95 -6.80 -1.70
CA GLU A 44 -16.21 -6.10 -1.44
C GLU A 44 -16.91 -5.63 -2.72
N GLU A 45 -16.15 -5.26 -3.75
CA GLU A 45 -16.73 -4.79 -4.99
C GLU A 45 -17.34 -5.92 -5.81
N LYS A 46 -18.44 -5.60 -6.48
CA LYS A 46 -19.13 -6.51 -7.41
C LYS A 46 -18.14 -7.10 -8.43
N PRO A 47 -18.32 -8.35 -8.90
CA PRO A 47 -17.48 -8.95 -9.94
C PRO A 47 -17.41 -8.13 -11.23
N SER A 48 -18.46 -7.36 -11.53
CA SER A 48 -18.50 -6.44 -12.66
C SER A 48 -17.58 -5.22 -12.53
N THR A 49 -17.18 -4.85 -11.31
CA THR A 49 -16.28 -3.71 -11.06
C THR A 49 -14.87 -4.08 -11.52
N LYS A 50 -14.35 -3.30 -12.46
CA LYS A 50 -12.98 -3.46 -12.97
C LYS A 50 -11.99 -2.85 -11.99
N LEU A 51 -11.06 -3.64 -11.50
CA LEU A 51 -9.97 -3.21 -10.62
C LEU A 51 -8.66 -3.25 -11.39
N ILE A 52 -8.03 -2.10 -11.54
CA ILE A 52 -6.84 -1.91 -12.37
C ILE A 52 -5.76 -1.24 -11.54
N TYR A 53 -4.63 -1.93 -11.36
CA TYR A 53 -3.49 -1.48 -10.56
C TYR A 53 -2.23 -1.41 -11.41
N SER A 54 -1.65 -0.22 -11.52
CA SER A 54 -0.48 0.02 -12.37
C SER A 54 0.80 0.18 -11.54
N ILE A 55 1.84 -0.55 -11.91
CA ILE A 55 3.20 -0.28 -11.43
C ILE A 55 3.81 0.77 -12.37
N VAL A 56 3.82 2.02 -11.90
CA VAL A 56 4.11 3.20 -12.72
C VAL A 56 5.62 3.48 -12.80
N ASP A 57 6.28 2.76 -13.70
CA ASP A 57 7.73 2.84 -13.94
C ASP A 57 8.17 4.04 -14.81
N LEU A 58 7.31 4.59 -15.68
CA LEU A 58 7.64 5.81 -16.44
C LEU A 58 7.82 7.02 -15.50
N HIS A 59 7.07 7.08 -14.40
CA HIS A 59 7.24 8.10 -13.36
C HIS A 59 8.52 7.92 -12.51
N ALA A 60 9.24 6.80 -12.64
CA ALA A 60 10.52 6.59 -11.97
C ALA A 60 11.71 7.05 -12.83
N ILE A 61 11.54 7.12 -14.16
CA ILE A 61 12.58 7.52 -15.13
C ILE A 61 12.73 9.06 -15.21
N THR A 62 11.79 9.82 -14.64
CA THR A 62 11.93 11.28 -14.49
C THR A 62 13.09 11.69 -13.57
N VAL A 63 13.74 10.73 -12.92
CA VAL A 63 14.99 10.85 -12.17
C VAL A 63 15.95 9.77 -12.68
N PRO A 64 17.27 10.02 -12.81
CA PRO A 64 18.21 9.00 -13.26
C PRO A 64 18.13 7.69 -12.46
N GLN A 65 17.89 6.57 -13.14
CA GLN A 65 17.88 5.22 -12.56
C GLN A 65 18.79 4.30 -13.37
N LYS A 66 19.45 3.36 -12.69
CA LYS A 66 20.14 2.25 -13.37
C LYS A 66 19.09 1.25 -13.87
N PRO A 67 19.11 0.82 -15.14
CA PRO A 67 18.11 -0.10 -15.71
C PRO A 67 17.90 -1.38 -14.89
N GLU A 68 18.99 -2.01 -14.44
CA GLU A 68 18.93 -3.23 -13.62
C GLU A 68 18.23 -3.00 -12.28
N VAL A 69 18.45 -1.84 -11.65
CA VAL A 69 17.81 -1.49 -10.37
C VAL A 69 16.32 -1.26 -10.56
N LEU A 70 15.91 -0.61 -11.66
CA LEU A 70 14.49 -0.41 -11.97
C LEU A 70 13.80 -1.75 -12.25
N LYS A 71 14.44 -2.63 -13.03
CA LYS A 71 13.94 -3.98 -13.30
C LYS A 71 13.76 -4.78 -12.01
N GLN A 72 14.74 -4.73 -11.11
CA GLN A 72 14.65 -5.37 -9.80
C GLN A 72 13.49 -4.82 -8.97
N ARG A 73 13.39 -3.48 -8.83
CA ARG A 73 12.29 -2.86 -8.05
C ARG A 73 10.91 -3.15 -8.62
N LYS A 74 10.77 -3.21 -9.94
CA LYS A 74 9.52 -3.61 -10.62
C LYS A 74 9.08 -5.01 -10.18
N ARG A 75 10.02 -5.96 -10.12
CA ARG A 75 9.76 -7.33 -9.66
C ARG A 75 9.41 -7.37 -8.17
N GLU A 76 10.18 -6.67 -7.35
CA GLU A 76 9.94 -6.58 -5.90
C GLU A 76 8.54 -6.03 -5.59
N VAL A 77 8.10 -4.97 -6.29
CA VAL A 77 6.76 -4.42 -6.09
C VAL A 77 5.69 -5.39 -6.55
N LEU A 78 5.86 -6.06 -7.70
CA LEU A 78 4.89 -7.04 -8.17
C LEU A 78 4.76 -8.21 -7.17
N ALA A 79 5.88 -8.80 -6.74
CA ALA A 79 5.88 -9.85 -5.74
C ALA A 79 5.22 -9.40 -4.44
N ALA A 80 5.50 -8.17 -3.98
CA ALA A 80 4.86 -7.60 -2.80
C ALA A 80 3.35 -7.43 -2.96
N LEU A 81 2.88 -6.93 -4.11
CA LEU A 81 1.44 -6.78 -4.42
C LEU A 81 0.70 -8.12 -4.41
N LEU A 82 1.33 -9.18 -4.94
CA LEU A 82 0.77 -10.54 -4.87
C LEU A 82 0.81 -11.09 -3.44
N ALA A 83 1.91 -10.87 -2.70
CA ALA A 83 2.09 -11.36 -1.34
C ALA A 83 1.11 -10.77 -0.33
N ILE A 84 0.68 -9.51 -0.49
CA ILE A 84 -0.39 -8.92 0.33
C ILE A 84 -1.76 -9.54 0.03
N GLY A 85 -1.87 -10.32 -1.05
CA GLY A 85 -3.08 -11.03 -1.44
C GLY A 85 -3.89 -10.36 -2.55
N LEU A 86 -3.29 -9.52 -3.40
CA LEU A 86 -3.96 -9.17 -4.65
C LEU A 86 -3.96 -10.36 -5.58
N ASP A 87 -5.15 -10.69 -6.06
CA ASP A 87 -5.39 -11.79 -6.98
C ASP A 87 -5.41 -11.29 -8.43
N PRO A 88 -4.46 -11.74 -9.28
CA PRO A 88 -4.42 -11.42 -10.72
C PRO A 88 -5.63 -11.92 -11.51
N GLU A 89 -6.43 -12.84 -10.97
CA GLU A 89 -7.69 -13.27 -11.58
C GLU A 89 -8.80 -12.23 -11.34
N ARG A 90 -8.82 -11.61 -10.16
CA ARG A 90 -9.81 -10.60 -9.76
C ARG A 90 -9.50 -9.18 -10.22
N CYS A 91 -8.22 -8.83 -10.31
CA CYS A 91 -7.76 -7.50 -10.73
C CYS A 91 -6.71 -7.57 -11.85
N THR A 92 -6.54 -6.47 -12.58
CA THR A 92 -5.49 -6.33 -13.59
C THR A 92 -4.31 -5.60 -12.99
N ILE A 93 -3.16 -6.27 -12.86
CA ILE A 93 -1.90 -5.70 -12.37
C ILE A 93 -0.94 -5.63 -13.55
N PHE A 94 -0.36 -4.46 -13.86
CA PHE A 94 0.50 -4.32 -15.04
C PHE A 94 1.56 -3.22 -14.85
N TYR A 95 2.66 -3.29 -15.62
CA TYR A 95 3.66 -2.21 -15.70
C TYR A 95 3.26 -1.15 -16.71
N GLN A 96 3.56 0.13 -16.46
CA GLN A 96 3.23 1.22 -17.38
C GLN A 96 4.07 1.20 -18.67
N SER A 97 5.38 0.89 -18.59
CA SER A 97 6.33 1.00 -19.70
C SER A 97 6.01 0.21 -20.99
N PRO A 98 5.42 -1.00 -20.97
CA PRO A 98 5.15 -1.75 -22.20
C PRO A 98 3.94 -1.19 -22.97
N LEU A 99 3.15 -0.28 -22.37
CA LEU A 99 2.00 0.34 -23.01
C LEU A 99 2.43 1.65 -23.69
N THR A 100 3.26 1.55 -24.73
CA THR A 100 3.75 2.71 -25.51
C THR A 100 2.63 3.48 -26.23
N PHE A 101 1.36 3.07 -26.14
CA PHE A 101 0.29 3.69 -26.93
C PHE A 101 -0.81 4.44 -26.20
N LEU A 102 -0.92 4.46 -24.86
CA LEU A 102 -2.09 5.12 -24.25
C LEU A 102 -1.81 5.84 -22.93
N PHE A 103 -2.26 7.09 -22.92
CA PHE A 103 -2.48 7.99 -21.79
C PHE A 103 -1.26 8.76 -21.26
N THR A 104 -0.87 9.79 -22.01
CA THR A 104 -0.72 11.13 -21.41
C THR A 104 -2.09 11.65 -20.97
N ALA A 105 -2.79 10.93 -20.08
CA ALA A 105 -3.93 11.50 -19.38
C ALA A 105 -3.36 12.35 -18.23
N PRO A 106 -3.87 13.56 -17.97
CA PRO A 106 -3.51 14.27 -16.76
C PRO A 106 -3.98 13.43 -15.57
N ALA A 107 -3.05 12.73 -14.92
CA ALA A 107 -3.31 12.08 -13.66
C ALA A 107 -3.82 13.16 -12.69
N GLN A 108 -5.11 13.14 -12.35
CA GLN A 108 -5.63 13.99 -11.30
C GLN A 108 -4.85 13.65 -10.03
N ARG A 109 -4.09 14.64 -9.57
CA ARG A 109 -3.23 14.55 -8.40
C ARG A 109 -4.09 14.36 -7.16
N ILE A 110 -4.12 13.16 -6.60
CA ILE A 110 -4.50 12.98 -5.19
C ILE A 110 -3.27 13.38 -4.36
N MET A 111 -3.44 14.43 -3.57
CA MET A 111 -2.39 15.08 -2.77
C MET A 111 -2.05 14.30 -1.49
N SER A 112 -0.88 14.62 -0.93
CA SER A 112 -0.32 14.10 0.33
C SER A 112 -1.06 14.67 1.55
N LEU A 113 -1.41 13.84 2.55
CA LEU A 113 -2.08 14.25 3.79
C LEU A 113 -1.15 14.37 5.01
N THR A 114 0.16 14.55 4.83
CA THR A 114 1.11 14.57 5.96
C THR A 114 2.17 15.67 5.80
N ASP A 115 1.84 16.85 6.34
CA ASP A 115 2.63 18.07 6.68
C ASP A 115 2.46 19.32 5.76
N PRO A 116 1.90 20.47 6.25
CA PRO A 116 1.68 21.68 5.44
C PRO A 116 2.94 22.34 4.87
N THR A 117 4.15 21.91 5.23
CA THR A 117 5.38 22.46 4.65
C THR A 117 6.45 21.46 4.21
N SER A 118 6.29 20.13 4.37
CA SER A 118 7.27 19.18 3.82
C SER A 118 6.77 17.75 3.58
N LYS A 119 6.94 17.27 2.34
CA LYS A 119 6.49 15.95 1.86
C LYS A 119 7.44 14.82 2.31
N MET A 120 6.86 13.69 2.74
CA MET A 120 7.55 12.44 3.09
C MET A 120 8.63 12.06 2.04
N SER A 121 9.88 12.06 2.46
CA SER A 121 11.04 11.75 1.61
C SER A 121 11.13 10.24 1.38
N LYS A 122 11.12 9.84 0.10
CA LYS A 122 11.40 8.47 -0.37
C LYS A 122 12.88 8.07 -0.21
N SER A 123 13.70 8.82 0.53
CA SER A 123 15.16 8.70 0.49
C SER A 123 15.88 9.09 1.80
N HIS A 124 15.30 8.88 2.98
CA HIS A 124 16.13 8.92 4.20
C HIS A 124 17.13 7.74 4.16
N LYS A 125 18.41 7.95 4.44
CA LYS A 125 19.44 6.89 4.33
C LYS A 125 19.30 5.76 5.37
N ALA A 126 18.48 5.96 6.40
CA ALA A 126 18.38 5.04 7.53
C ALA A 126 17.25 4.02 7.31
N GLN A 127 17.57 2.73 7.37
CA GLN A 127 16.58 1.65 7.26
C GLN A 127 15.61 1.62 8.45
N ARG A 128 16.06 2.07 9.63
CA ARG A 128 15.23 2.21 10.86
C ARG A 128 14.06 3.19 10.74
N SER A 129 14.05 4.06 9.71
CA SER A 129 12.99 5.07 9.56
C SER A 129 11.70 4.50 8.94
N ARG A 130 11.68 3.22 8.54
CA ARG A 130 10.52 2.59 7.91
C ARG A 130 10.42 1.11 8.25
N ILE A 131 9.20 0.64 8.39
CA ILE A 131 8.88 -0.78 8.50
C ILE A 131 8.49 -1.26 7.11
N LEU A 132 9.22 -2.23 6.57
CA LEU A 132 8.84 -2.89 5.32
C LEU A 132 7.76 -3.93 5.64
N ILE A 133 6.84 -4.16 4.70
CA ILE A 133 5.80 -5.19 4.89
C ILE A 133 6.37 -6.62 4.94
N THR A 134 7.65 -6.76 4.58
CA THR A 134 8.40 -8.01 4.59
C THR A 134 9.41 -8.08 5.74
N ASP A 135 9.47 -7.11 6.65
CA ASP A 135 10.36 -7.18 7.82
C ASP A 135 10.06 -8.41 8.68
N THR A 136 11.08 -8.96 9.33
CA THR A 136 10.93 -10.02 10.34
C THR A 136 10.24 -9.50 11.60
N PRO A 137 9.65 -10.38 12.42
CA PRO A 137 9.16 -10.00 13.75
C PRO A 137 10.20 -9.28 14.61
N GLU A 138 11.46 -9.71 14.54
CA GLU A 138 12.58 -9.12 15.28
C GLU A 138 12.90 -7.71 14.80
N GLU A 139 12.93 -7.50 13.47
CA GLU A 139 13.13 -6.19 12.86
C GLU A 139 11.98 -5.23 13.20
N ILE A 140 10.72 -5.70 13.17
CA ILE A 140 9.54 -4.91 13.55
C ILE A 140 9.66 -4.46 15.01
N ARG A 141 9.92 -5.40 15.94
CA ARG A 141 10.08 -5.09 17.37
C ARG A 141 11.22 -4.11 17.61
N SER A 142 12.37 -4.30 16.96
CA SER A 142 13.50 -3.39 17.07
C SER A 142 13.15 -1.98 16.58
N LYS A 143 12.48 -1.86 15.43
CA LYS A 143 12.12 -0.57 14.83
C LYS A 143 11.09 0.17 15.69
N ILE A 144 10.01 -0.50 16.10
CA ILE A 144 8.97 0.08 16.96
C ILE A 144 9.53 0.43 18.34
N GLY A 145 10.34 -0.44 18.94
CA GLY A 145 11.00 -0.18 20.23
C GLY A 145 11.88 1.07 20.20
N SER A 146 12.58 1.30 19.09
CA SER A 146 13.43 2.48 18.86
C SER A 146 12.68 3.75 18.41
N ALA A 147 11.36 3.68 18.21
CA ALA A 147 10.58 4.81 17.75
C ALA A 147 10.65 5.96 18.77
N LEU A 148 10.89 7.18 18.27
CA LEU A 148 10.96 8.38 19.10
C LEU A 148 9.59 8.70 19.69
N THR A 149 9.56 8.79 21.03
CA THR A 149 8.40 9.21 21.82
C THR A 149 8.83 10.33 22.75
N ASP A 150 7.89 11.18 23.16
CA ASP A 150 8.17 12.20 24.15
C ASP A 150 8.41 11.59 25.55
N SER A 151 8.83 12.45 26.49
CA SER A 151 9.12 12.08 27.88
C SER A 151 7.92 12.26 28.81
N THR A 152 6.76 12.63 28.29
CA THR A 152 5.56 12.86 29.10
C THR A 152 5.02 11.50 29.57
N PRO A 153 4.67 11.36 30.87
CA PRO A 153 4.10 10.13 31.39
C PRO A 153 2.81 9.71 30.67
N GLY A 154 2.62 8.39 30.56
CA GLY A 154 1.42 7.80 29.97
C GLY A 154 1.34 7.91 28.44
N VAL A 155 0.39 7.20 27.86
CA VAL A 155 0.10 7.21 26.42
C VAL A 155 -1.12 8.07 26.16
N SER A 156 -1.03 9.02 25.23
CA SER A 156 -2.20 9.80 24.81
C SER A 156 -2.18 10.08 23.32
N TYR A 157 -3.38 10.28 22.75
CA TYR A 157 -3.55 10.67 21.36
C TYR A 157 -3.67 12.20 21.26
N ASP A 158 -2.62 12.83 20.76
CA ASP A 158 -2.58 14.25 20.41
C ASP A 158 -1.58 14.44 19.26
N PRO A 159 -2.05 14.46 18.00
CA PRO A 159 -1.17 14.61 16.85
C PRO A 159 -0.39 15.93 16.82
N ALA A 160 -0.88 16.98 17.48
CA ALA A 160 -0.24 18.30 17.50
C ALA A 160 0.88 18.38 18.53
N THR A 161 0.66 17.84 19.75
CA THR A 161 1.63 17.95 20.84
C THR A 161 2.43 16.67 21.09
N ARG A 162 1.89 15.50 20.77
CA ARG A 162 2.49 14.17 20.95
C ARG A 162 2.45 13.34 19.66
N PRO A 163 3.11 13.79 18.58
CA PRO A 163 3.05 13.13 17.27
C PRO A 163 3.60 11.70 17.28
N GLY A 164 4.59 11.39 18.14
CA GLY A 164 5.19 10.06 18.23
C GLY A 164 4.20 8.98 18.72
N PHE A 165 3.53 9.23 19.84
CA PHE A 165 2.50 8.32 20.35
C PHE A 165 1.28 8.28 19.44
N SER A 166 0.86 9.42 18.90
CA SER A 166 -0.29 9.50 18.00
C SER A 166 -0.09 8.67 16.74
N ASN A 167 1.09 8.74 16.12
CA ASN A 167 1.43 7.91 14.97
C ASN A 167 1.45 6.40 15.31
N LEU A 168 1.95 6.01 16.50
CA LEU A 168 1.92 4.60 16.92
C LEU A 168 0.50 4.11 17.21
N LEU A 169 -0.36 4.96 17.78
CA LEU A 169 -1.77 4.67 18.03
C LEU A 169 -2.56 4.55 16.72
N GLU A 170 -2.29 5.41 15.73
CA GLU A 170 -2.83 5.29 14.38
C GLU A 170 -2.45 3.95 13.76
N ILE A 171 -1.17 3.59 13.79
CA ILE A 171 -0.70 2.30 13.29
C ILE A 171 -1.40 1.15 14.04
N TYR A 172 -1.49 1.21 15.37
CA TYR A 172 -2.14 0.17 16.15
C TYR A 172 -3.62 0.04 15.78
N SER A 173 -4.36 1.14 15.69
CA SER A 173 -5.79 1.12 15.35
C SER A 173 -6.11 0.37 14.04
N VAL A 174 -5.19 0.41 13.08
CA VAL A 174 -5.32 -0.28 11.78
C VAL A 174 -5.30 -1.80 11.94
N PHE A 175 -4.50 -2.32 12.87
CA PHE A 175 -4.30 -3.75 13.11
C PHE A 175 -5.01 -4.25 14.37
N ASP A 176 -5.75 -3.37 15.07
CA ASP A 176 -6.47 -3.72 16.26
C ASP A 176 -7.64 -4.67 15.95
N ALA A 177 -7.64 -5.84 16.58
CA ALA A 177 -8.68 -6.86 16.37
C ALA A 177 -10.06 -6.37 16.82
N GLU A 178 -10.10 -5.50 17.84
CA GLU A 178 -11.33 -4.89 18.37
C GLU A 178 -11.78 -3.66 17.57
N LYS A 179 -11.02 -3.26 16.53
CA LYS A 179 -11.29 -2.08 15.69
C LYS A 179 -11.45 -0.78 16.48
N ARG A 180 -10.71 -0.63 17.57
CA ARG A 180 -10.68 0.59 18.38
C ARG A 180 -10.02 1.73 17.63
N SER A 181 -10.52 2.95 17.87
CA SER A 181 -9.89 4.16 17.35
C SER A 181 -8.59 4.49 18.11
N PRO A 182 -7.71 5.35 17.55
CA PRO A 182 -6.53 5.84 18.26
C PRO A 182 -6.84 6.43 19.64
N GLU A 183 -7.96 7.14 19.78
CA GLU A 183 -8.44 7.74 21.03
C GLU A 183 -8.86 6.66 22.05
N GLN A 184 -9.56 5.62 21.60
CA GLN A 184 -9.95 4.51 22.46
C GLN A 184 -8.73 3.72 22.94
N LEU A 185 -7.76 3.47 22.05
CA LEU A 185 -6.49 2.84 22.42
C LEU A 185 -5.68 3.70 23.39
N ALA A 186 -5.67 5.03 23.20
CA ALA A 186 -5.04 5.94 24.14
C ALA A 186 -5.64 5.83 25.54
N GLN A 187 -6.95 5.66 25.66
CA GLN A 187 -7.62 5.44 26.95
C GLN A 187 -7.21 4.11 27.59
N VAL A 188 -7.13 3.03 26.80
CA VAL A 188 -6.72 1.70 27.29
C VAL A 188 -5.28 1.72 27.81
N TYR A 189 -4.39 2.41 27.12
CA TYR A 189 -2.97 2.46 27.44
C TYR A 189 -2.56 3.72 28.22
N ALA A 190 -3.51 4.51 28.73
CA ALA A 190 -3.25 5.80 29.37
C ALA A 190 -2.19 5.71 30.49
N ASP A 191 -2.32 4.69 31.34
CA ASP A 191 -1.43 4.45 32.48
C ASP A 191 -0.28 3.45 32.16
N SER A 192 -0.17 3.01 30.91
CA SER A 192 0.86 2.06 30.49
C SER A 192 2.21 2.74 30.27
N SER A 193 3.29 2.00 30.54
CA SER A 193 4.62 2.46 30.16
C SER A 193 4.79 2.49 28.62
N PRO A 194 5.65 3.38 28.09
CA PRO A 194 5.94 3.42 26.65
C PRO A 194 6.44 2.09 26.09
N LYS A 195 7.17 1.31 26.91
CA LYS A 195 7.67 -0.01 26.54
C LYS A 195 6.53 -1.01 26.31
N VAL A 196 5.63 -1.13 27.29
CA VAL A 196 4.47 -2.04 27.21
C VAL A 196 3.59 -1.69 26.02
N PHE A 197 3.34 -0.39 25.81
CA PHE A 197 2.59 0.06 24.64
C PHE A 197 3.28 -0.30 23.32
N LYS A 198 4.58 -0.03 23.17
CA LYS A 198 5.34 -0.36 21.96
C LYS A 198 5.41 -1.88 21.69
N GLU A 199 5.45 -2.70 22.72
CA GLU A 199 5.36 -4.16 22.60
C GLU A 199 3.99 -4.57 22.03
N ALA A 200 2.90 -4.03 22.56
CA ALA A 200 1.55 -4.29 22.04
C ALA A 200 1.37 -3.85 20.57
N VAL A 201 1.89 -2.68 20.20
CA VAL A 201 1.89 -2.21 18.79
C VAL A 201 2.66 -3.18 17.89
N SER A 202 3.81 -3.67 18.37
CA SER A 202 4.64 -4.61 17.61
C SER A 202 3.90 -5.93 17.39
N ASP A 203 3.26 -6.46 18.42
CA ASP A 203 2.53 -7.73 18.34
C ASP A 203 1.32 -7.64 17.41
N ALA A 204 0.55 -6.55 17.49
CA ALA A 204 -0.56 -6.30 16.58
C ALA A 204 -0.09 -6.21 15.11
N LEU A 205 1.05 -5.53 14.88
CA LEU A 205 1.61 -5.39 13.55
C LEU A 205 2.14 -6.73 12.99
N ILE A 206 2.83 -7.52 13.82
CA ILE A 206 3.33 -8.85 13.44
C ILE A 206 2.16 -9.77 13.08
N ALA A 207 1.10 -9.79 13.90
CA ALA A 207 -0.10 -10.55 13.61
C ALA A 207 -0.77 -10.08 12.31
N GLY A 208 -0.85 -8.77 12.09
CA GLY A 208 -1.46 -8.17 10.91
C GLY A 208 -0.70 -8.43 9.60
N LEU A 209 0.62 -8.57 9.66
CA LEU A 209 1.48 -8.85 8.50
C LEU A 209 1.81 -10.34 8.32
N HIS A 210 1.23 -11.20 9.16
CA HIS A 210 1.49 -12.63 9.16
C HIS A 210 1.32 -13.26 7.76
N GLY A 211 2.32 -14.06 7.35
CA GLY A 211 2.34 -14.76 6.06
C GLY A 211 2.55 -13.88 4.83
N ILE A 212 2.65 -12.55 4.94
CA ILE A 212 3.01 -11.68 3.80
C ILE A 212 4.48 -11.90 3.43
N ARG A 213 5.38 -11.96 4.41
CA ARG A 213 6.81 -12.18 4.18
C ARG A 213 7.07 -13.51 3.49
N ASP A 214 6.49 -14.60 3.98
CA ASP A 214 6.74 -15.94 3.43
C ASP A 214 6.26 -16.03 1.98
N ARG A 215 5.03 -15.57 1.71
CA ARG A 215 4.51 -15.47 0.34
C ARG A 215 5.40 -14.60 -0.55
N TYR A 216 5.91 -13.49 -0.03
CA TYR A 216 6.81 -12.63 -0.77
C TYR A 216 8.12 -13.33 -1.14
N LEU A 217 8.72 -14.09 -0.21
CA LEU A 217 9.95 -14.84 -0.46
C LEU A 217 9.72 -15.94 -1.49
N ASP A 218 8.63 -16.69 -1.39
CA ASP A 218 8.25 -17.73 -2.35
C ASP A 218 8.03 -17.14 -3.76
N LEU A 219 7.29 -16.04 -3.85
CA LEU A 219 7.01 -15.36 -5.11
C LEU A 219 8.27 -14.75 -5.73
N SER A 220 9.15 -14.18 -4.90
CA SER A 220 10.41 -13.59 -5.36
C SER A 220 11.39 -14.63 -5.87
N ALA A 221 11.33 -15.86 -5.36
CA ALA A 221 12.10 -16.99 -5.89
C ALA A 221 11.55 -17.53 -7.22
N ASN A 222 10.28 -17.25 -7.56
CA ASN A 222 9.61 -17.77 -8.74
C ASN A 222 9.56 -16.76 -9.90
N GLU A 223 10.70 -16.58 -10.58
CA GLU A 223 10.81 -15.62 -11.68
C GLU A 223 9.86 -15.90 -12.84
N SER A 224 9.62 -17.18 -13.18
CA SER A 224 8.77 -17.56 -14.30
C SER A 224 7.31 -17.22 -14.04
N TYR A 225 6.83 -17.39 -12.80
CA TYR A 225 5.49 -16.99 -12.41
C TYR A 225 5.31 -15.46 -12.49
N LEU A 226 6.24 -14.68 -11.94
CA LEU A 226 6.16 -13.21 -12.01
C LEU A 226 6.16 -12.70 -13.45
N ALA A 227 6.97 -13.30 -14.33
CA ALA A 227 6.98 -12.97 -15.76
C ALA A 227 5.66 -13.34 -16.46
N MET A 228 5.03 -14.44 -16.07
CA MET A 228 3.71 -14.84 -16.58
C MET A 228 2.63 -13.83 -16.18
N ILE A 229 2.60 -13.42 -14.90
CA ILE A 229 1.68 -12.39 -14.40
C ILE A 229 1.90 -11.05 -15.09
N GLU A 230 3.16 -10.64 -15.30
CA GLU A 230 3.50 -9.44 -16.08
C GLU A 230 2.90 -9.48 -17.49
N LYS A 231 3.11 -10.58 -18.22
CA LYS A 231 2.62 -10.75 -19.59
C LYS A 231 1.09 -10.72 -19.65
N GLU A 232 0.44 -11.43 -18.74
CA GLU A 232 -1.02 -11.49 -18.67
C GLU A 232 -1.62 -10.14 -18.28
N GLY A 233 -1.00 -9.45 -17.32
CA GLY A 233 -1.35 -8.09 -16.92
C GLY A 233 -1.29 -7.10 -18.08
N ALA A 234 -0.20 -7.14 -18.85
CA ALA A 234 -0.04 -6.30 -20.04
C ALA A 234 -1.12 -6.60 -21.10
N ARG A 235 -1.43 -7.87 -21.34
CA ARG A 235 -2.49 -8.30 -22.27
C ARG A 235 -3.87 -7.80 -21.84
N LYS A 236 -4.22 -7.95 -20.55
CA LYS A 236 -5.49 -7.43 -19.99
C LYS A 236 -5.55 -5.91 -20.09
N ALA A 237 -4.44 -5.22 -19.82
CA ALA A 237 -4.37 -3.76 -19.85
C ALA A 237 -4.58 -3.17 -21.27
N GLN A 238 -4.06 -3.84 -22.31
CA GLN A 238 -4.27 -3.43 -23.71
C GLN A 238 -5.76 -3.37 -24.07
N ILE A 239 -6.58 -4.30 -23.57
CA ILE A 239 -8.02 -4.33 -23.84
C ILE A 239 -8.72 -3.05 -23.32
N PHE A 240 -8.21 -2.44 -22.24
CA PHE A 240 -8.77 -1.20 -21.69
C PHE A 240 -8.33 0.06 -22.43
N GLY A 241 -7.25 0.00 -23.20
CA GLY A 241 -6.74 1.13 -23.99
C GLY A 241 -7.33 1.27 -25.39
N VAL A 242 -8.07 0.28 -25.90
CA VAL A 242 -8.56 0.26 -27.29
C VAL A 242 -10.04 0.69 -27.40
N ASN A 243 -10.51 1.60 -26.54
CA ASN A 243 -11.86 2.20 -26.67
C ASN A 243 -11.81 3.73 -26.71
#